data_AF-A0A2W0DXR3-F1
#
_entry.id   AF-A0A2W0DXR3-F1
#
_cell.length_a   1.000
_cell.length_b   1.000
_cell.length_c   1.000
_cell.angle_alpha   90.00
_cell.angle_beta   90.00
_cell.angle_gamma   90.00
#
_symmetry.space_group_name_H-M   'P 1'
#
loop_
_entity.id
_entity.type
_entity.pdbx_description
1 polymer ?
#
loop_
_entity_poly.entity_id
_entity_poly.type
_entity_poly.pdbx_seq_one_letter_code
_entity_poly.pdbx_strand_id
1 'polypeptide(L)' 'MTLRLDDAEAAALRKRADLEERSMQDVARAAIREYVEQHSRSDLIDGILDRELPRYAEALEQLGK' A
#
# COMPACT_ATOMS: atom_id res chain seq x y z
N MET A 1 0.00 -17.59 -1.76
CA MET A 1 -0.96 -16.50 -1.47
C MET A 1 -2.16 -16.74 -2.35
N THR A 2 -3.37 -16.68 -1.79
CA THR A 2 -4.61 -16.94 -2.54
C THR A 2 -5.45 -15.67 -2.55
N LEU A 3 -5.56 -15.03 -3.71
CA LEU A 3 -6.42 -13.87 -3.94
C LEU A 3 -7.74 -14.35 -4.53
N ARG A 4 -8.85 -13.81 -4.04
CA ARG A 4 -10.14 -13.96 -4.71
C ARG A 4 -10.30 -12.79 -5.66
N LEU A 5 -10.46 -13.10 -6.93
CA LEU A 5 -10.60 -12.14 -8.02
C LEU A 5 -11.95 -12.37 -8.68
N ASP A 6 -12.56 -11.30 -9.16
CA ASP A 6 -13.66 -11.42 -10.12
C ASP A 6 -13.13 -11.76 -11.54
N ASP A 7 -14.05 -12.08 -12.45
CA ASP A 7 -13.69 -12.50 -13.81
C ASP A 7 -12.97 -11.39 -14.59
N ALA A 8 -13.29 -10.11 -14.32
CA ALA A 8 -12.69 -8.98 -15.00
C ALA A 8 -11.26 -8.73 -14.50
N GLU A 9 -11.05 -8.79 -13.18
CA GLU A 9 -9.74 -8.69 -12.53
C GLU A 9 -8.80 -9.81 -12.98
N ALA A 10 -9.32 -11.05 -13.05
CA ALA A 10 -8.55 -12.20 -13.53
C ALA A 10 -8.17 -12.06 -15.01
N ALA A 11 -9.09 -11.58 -15.86
CA ALA A 11 -8.82 -11.35 -17.28
C ALA A 11 -7.78 -10.23 -17.49
N ALA A 12 -7.86 -9.15 -16.70
CA ALA A 12 -6.90 -8.05 -16.76
C ALA A 12 -5.50 -8.50 -16.34
N LEU A 13 -5.38 -9.25 -15.23
CA LEU A 13 -4.11 -9.81 -14.78
C LEU A 13 -3.52 -10.80 -15.78
N ARG A 14 -4.36 -11.62 -16.42
CA ARG A 14 -3.92 -12.56 -17.46
C ARG A 14 -3.33 -11.84 -18.66
N LYS A 15 -4.05 -10.86 -19.20
CA LYS A 15 -3.58 -10.05 -20.32
C LYS A 15 -2.25 -9.36 -19.99
N ARG A 16 -2.09 -8.88 -18.77
CA ARG A 16 -0.85 -8.24 -18.33
C ARG A 16 0.30 -9.23 -18.18
N ALA A 17 0.04 -10.40 -17.64
CA ALA A 17 1.00 -11.50 -17.54
C ALA A 17 1.51 -11.96 -18.90
N ASP A 18 0.61 -12.11 -19.87
CA ASP A 18 0.95 -12.47 -21.25
C ASP A 18 1.82 -11.40 -21.92
N LEU A 19 1.52 -10.12 -21.69
CA LEU A 19 2.31 -8.99 -22.22
C LEU A 19 3.70 -8.86 -21.60
N GLU A 20 3.83 -9.21 -20.32
CA GLU A 20 5.11 -9.12 -19.59
C GLU A 20 5.91 -10.43 -19.63
N GLU A 21 5.40 -11.48 -20.28
CA GLU A 21 5.98 -12.84 -20.30
C GLU A 21 6.25 -13.38 -18.89
N ARG A 22 5.37 -13.05 -17.93
CA ARG A 22 5.52 -13.38 -16.51
C ARG A 22 4.34 -14.19 -16.02
N SER A 23 4.53 -14.88 -14.89
CA SER A 23 3.41 -15.54 -14.20
C SER A 23 2.40 -14.50 -13.73
N MET A 24 1.11 -14.83 -13.84
CA MET A 24 0.02 -14.04 -13.27
C MET A 24 0.23 -13.74 -11.77
N GLN A 25 0.83 -14.67 -11.02
CA GLN A 25 1.15 -14.46 -9.60
C GLN A 25 2.27 -13.43 -9.39
N ASP A 26 3.24 -13.38 -10.31
CA ASP A 26 4.36 -12.43 -10.22
C ASP A 26 3.90 -11.02 -10.58
N VAL A 27 3.00 -10.90 -11.56
CA VAL A 27 2.33 -9.63 -11.89
C VAL A 27 1.48 -9.16 -10.71
N ALA A 28 0.67 -10.03 -10.11
CA ALA A 28 -0.12 -9.67 -8.94
C ALA A 28 0.77 -9.23 -7.76
N ARG A 29 1.88 -9.92 -7.50
CA ARG A 29 2.83 -9.53 -6.44
C ARG A 29 3.49 -8.18 -6.73
N ALA A 30 3.86 -7.93 -7.98
CA ALA A 30 4.44 -6.66 -8.39
C ALA A 30 3.44 -5.51 -8.23
N ALA A 31 2.19 -5.70 -8.67
CA ALA A 31 1.13 -4.71 -8.53
C ALA A 31 0.83 -4.38 -7.06
N ILE A 32 0.78 -5.38 -6.18
CA ILE A 32 0.62 -5.15 -4.74
C ILE A 32 1.80 -4.36 -4.17
N ARG A 33 3.03 -4.71 -4.55
CA ARG A 33 4.23 -4.00 -4.08
C ARG A 33 4.22 -2.55 -4.55
N GLU A 34 3.95 -2.31 -5.83
CA GLU A 34 3.88 -0.98 -6.41
C GLU A 34 2.77 -0.14 -5.76
N TYR A 35 1.58 -0.72 -5.56
CA TYR A 35 0.49 -0.07 -4.85
C TYR A 35 0.93 0.31 -3.42
N VAL A 36 1.51 -0.63 -2.68
CA VAL A 36 1.98 -0.37 -1.31
C VAL A 36 3.09 0.67 -1.31
N GLU A 37 4.08 0.63 -2.20
CA GLU A 37 5.18 1.61 -2.25
C GLU A 37 4.68 3.00 -2.63
N GLN A 38 3.75 3.10 -3.58
CA GLN A 38 3.15 4.36 -4.01
C GLN A 38 2.29 4.99 -2.91
N HIS A 39 1.52 4.18 -2.17
CA HIS A 39 0.69 4.64 -1.06
C HIS A 39 1.49 4.81 0.23
N SER A 40 2.62 4.09 0.39
CA SER A 40 3.52 4.23 1.54
C SER A 40 4.09 5.63 1.67
N ARG A 41 4.25 6.40 0.58
CA ARG A 41 4.74 7.78 0.68
C ARG A 41 3.68 8.73 1.28
N SER A 42 2.40 8.45 1.08
CA SER A 42 1.30 9.17 1.73
C SER A 42 1.05 8.62 3.14
N ASP A 43 1.08 7.30 3.33
CA ASP A 43 0.85 6.65 4.62
C ASP A 43 2.04 6.78 5.59
N LEU A 44 3.28 7.00 5.13
CA LEU A 44 4.40 7.39 6.01
C LEU A 44 4.20 8.80 6.58
N ILE A 45 3.51 9.69 5.86
CA ILE A 45 3.19 11.03 6.34
C ILE A 45 2.01 10.95 7.31
N ASP A 46 0.93 10.24 6.94
CA ASP A 46 -0.28 10.15 7.77
C ASP A 46 -0.12 9.18 8.96
N GLY A 47 0.61 8.08 8.80
CA GLY A 47 0.85 7.07 9.84
C GLY A 47 1.91 7.47 10.88
N ILE A 48 2.85 8.37 10.56
CA ILE A 48 3.69 9.02 11.59
C ILE A 48 2.86 10.07 12.34
N LEU A 49 1.99 10.82 11.65
CA LEU A 49 1.08 11.76 12.31
C LEU A 49 0.15 11.03 13.30
N ASP A 50 -0.55 9.98 12.89
CA ASP A 50 -1.51 9.28 13.76
C ASP A 50 -0.86 8.46 14.88
N ARG A 51 0.42 8.07 14.74
CA ARG A 51 1.13 7.25 15.73
C ARG A 51 2.04 8.03 16.67
N GLU A 52 2.59 9.19 16.25
CA GLU A 52 3.45 10.04 17.10
C GLU A 52 2.77 11.33 17.59
N LEU A 53 1.69 11.84 16.96
CA LEU A 53 0.97 13.02 17.49
C LEU A 53 0.37 12.81 18.89
N PRO A 54 -0.19 11.63 19.25
CA PRO A 54 -0.66 11.41 20.62
C PRO A 54 0.48 11.41 21.64
N ARG A 55 1.71 11.14 21.22
CA ARG A 55 2.89 11.01 22.10
C ARG A 55 3.57 12.36 22.40
N TYR A 56 3.33 13.38 21.58
CA TYR A 56 3.84 14.74 21.80
C TYR A 56 2.75 15.75 22.17
N ALA A 57 1.47 15.37 22.16
CA ALA A 57 0.38 16.24 22.62
C ALA A 57 0.59 16.72 24.07
N GLU A 58 0.98 15.81 24.98
CA GLU A 58 1.27 16.14 26.39
C GLU A 58 2.53 17.01 26.55
N ALA A 59 3.55 16.80 25.71
CA ALA A 59 4.82 17.54 25.78
C ALA A 59 4.69 18.97 25.23
N LEU A 60 3.84 19.18 24.21
CA LEU A 60 3.53 20.49 23.65
C LEU A 60 2.58 21.30 24.56
N GLU A 61 1.67 20.64 25.28
CA GLU A 61 0.79 21.29 26.26
C GLU A 61 1.55 21.82 27.50
N GLN A 62 2.65 21.16 27.89
CA GLN A 62 3.54 21.62 28.98
C GLN A 62 4.47 22.78 28.59
N LEU A 63 4.77 22.96 27.30
CA LEU A 63 5.61 24.06 26.78
C LEU A 63 4.80 25.36 26.52
N GLY A 64 3.46 25.29 26.62
CA GLY A 64 2.55 26.42 26.48
C GLY A 64 2.13 27.09 27.80
N LYS A 65 2.72 26.68 28.94
CA LYS A 65 2.67 27.40 30.22
C LYS A 65 3.98 28.15 30.45
#